data_AF-S4YPN7-F1
#
_entry.id   AF-S4YPN7-F1
#
_cell.length_a   1.000
_cell.length_b   1.000
_cell.length_c   1.000
_cell.angle_alpha   90.00
_cell.angle_beta   90.00
_cell.angle_gamma   90.00
#
_symmetry.space_group_name_H-M   'P 1'
#
loop_
_entity.id
_entity.type
_entity.pdbx_description
1 polymer ?
#
loop_
_entity_poly.entity_id
_entity_poly.type
_entity_poly.pdbx_seq_one_letter_code
_entity_poly.pdbx_strand_id
1 'polypeptide(L)'
;MREKFWSSSTVNSEQQSQSNKELYDPVQKCWETLDYWIFQETFFPIVKELSIDEIFKSHLICASLVYQWGKSITSDNEHIASEAFKLASSLFDKCIGMVWFKVYIDKKNKLSKVRVKAGKKGGDSKAEVYKIIQGKFVELIYQYAPEEGWKSRVAAVNELIDPLWSFVEESDFLVKEQSKKYRLAYSDKIILIDAILNRWATKVESIRLAFDTTVRKKRKGNE
;
A
#
# COMPACT_ATOMS: atom_id res chain seq x y z
N MET A 1 -83.92 17.83 44.67
CA MET A 1 -84.82 18.35 43.62
C MET A 1 -83.91 18.87 42.50
N ARG A 2 -83.38 17.95 41.70
CA ARG A 2 -83.75 17.68 40.28
C ARG A 2 -83.46 18.87 39.35
N GLU A 3 -82.68 18.57 38.31
CA GLU A 3 -82.54 19.26 37.01
C GLU A 3 -81.63 20.49 36.91
N LYS A 4 -80.43 20.26 36.35
CA LYS A 4 -79.82 20.96 35.19
C LYS A 4 -78.37 20.48 35.02
N PHE A 5 -78.22 19.28 34.47
CA PHE A 5 -76.99 18.80 33.85
C PHE A 5 -77.37 18.53 32.40
N TRP A 6 -76.53 18.89 31.44
CA TRP A 6 -76.77 19.01 29.99
C TRP A 6 -77.04 20.43 29.50
N SER A 7 -75.99 21.25 29.41
CA SER A 7 -75.78 22.27 28.35
C SER A 7 -74.39 22.94 28.46
N SER A 8 -73.33 22.19 28.76
CA SER A 8 -71.97 22.76 28.85
C SER A 8 -70.91 21.99 28.06
N SER A 9 -71.32 20.97 27.30
CA SER A 9 -70.39 20.05 26.63
C SER A 9 -70.18 20.36 25.15
N THR A 10 -70.96 21.27 24.55
CA THR A 10 -70.90 21.53 23.09
C THR A 10 -70.09 22.77 22.72
N VAL A 11 -69.79 23.67 23.67
CA VAL A 11 -69.05 24.92 23.35
C VAL A 11 -67.53 24.75 23.52
N ASN A 12 -67.07 23.76 24.30
CA ASN A 12 -65.64 23.48 24.49
C ASN A 12 -65.03 22.57 23.42
N SER A 13 -65.84 21.80 22.70
CA SER A 13 -65.36 20.91 21.64
C SER A 13 -65.05 21.65 20.33
N GLU A 14 -65.69 22.78 20.06
CA GLU A 14 -65.36 23.61 18.89
C GLU A 14 -64.09 24.45 19.12
N GLN A 15 -63.89 25.02 20.31
CA GLN A 15 -62.70 25.83 20.60
C GLN A 15 -61.40 25.00 20.79
N GLN A 16 -61.49 23.72 21.15
CA GLN A 16 -60.31 22.83 21.20
C GLN A 16 -59.95 22.18 19.86
N SER A 17 -60.84 22.22 18.86
CA SER A 17 -60.54 21.67 17.52
C SER A 17 -59.66 22.57 16.66
N GLN A 18 -59.38 23.80 17.12
CA GLN A 18 -58.74 24.84 16.31
C GLN A 18 -57.33 25.25 16.78
N SER A 19 -56.81 24.68 17.88
CA SER A 19 -55.53 25.12 18.46
C SER A 19 -54.33 24.16 18.31
N ASN A 20 -54.46 23.05 17.56
CA ASN A 20 -53.33 22.14 17.29
C ASN A 20 -53.35 21.60 15.84
N LYS A 21 -53.58 22.48 14.87
CA LYS A 21 -53.06 22.24 13.53
C LYS A 21 -51.63 22.76 13.53
N GLU A 22 -50.65 21.88 13.70
CA GLU A 22 -49.28 22.17 13.23
C GLU A 22 -49.43 22.75 11.82
N LEU A 23 -49.02 24.00 11.65
CA LEU A 23 -49.09 24.68 10.36
C LEU A 23 -48.19 23.88 9.41
N TYR A 24 -48.79 23.10 8.52
CA TYR A 24 -48.07 22.25 7.58
C TYR A 24 -47.08 23.10 6.78
N ASP A 25 -45.79 22.85 6.99
CA ASP A 25 -44.71 23.46 6.21
C ASP A 25 -44.20 22.45 5.17
N PRO A 26 -44.52 22.65 3.87
CA PRO A 26 -44.06 21.76 2.82
C PRO A 26 -42.53 21.74 2.67
N VAL A 27 -41.85 22.84 3.00
CA VAL A 27 -40.38 22.94 2.93
C VAL A 27 -39.75 22.07 4.01
N GLN A 28 -40.27 22.15 5.24
CA GLN A 28 -39.87 21.27 6.34
C GLN A 28 -40.06 19.79 5.97
N LYS A 29 -41.21 19.43 5.37
CA LYS A 29 -41.46 18.03 5.03
C LYS A 29 -40.57 17.51 3.90
N CYS A 30 -40.27 18.38 2.94
CA CYS A 30 -39.31 18.09 1.88
C CYS A 30 -37.90 17.89 2.45
N TRP A 31 -37.49 18.73 3.41
CA TRP A 31 -36.19 18.62 4.09
C TRP A 31 -35.99 17.28 4.78
N GLU A 32 -36.97 16.81 5.57
CA GLU A 32 -36.88 15.50 6.25
C GLU A 32 -36.63 14.35 5.26
N THR A 33 -37.25 14.41 4.09
CA THR A 33 -37.10 13.39 3.05
C THR A 33 -35.73 13.50 2.38
N LEU A 34 -35.31 14.72 2.05
CA LEU A 34 -34.05 15.00 1.39
C LEU A 34 -32.84 14.66 2.27
N ASP A 35 -32.88 15.04 3.55
CA ASP A 35 -31.81 14.77 4.51
C ASP A 35 -31.61 13.27 4.72
N TYR A 36 -32.71 12.51 4.87
CA TYR A 36 -32.64 11.05 4.95
C TYR A 36 -32.04 10.43 3.69
N TRP A 37 -32.45 10.89 2.51
CA TRP A 37 -31.91 10.41 1.24
C TRP A 37 -30.41 10.73 1.11
N ILE A 38 -29.99 11.96 1.43
CA ILE A 38 -28.57 12.38 1.42
C ILE A 38 -27.75 11.51 2.36
N PHE A 39 -28.27 11.21 3.55
CA PHE A 39 -27.61 10.32 4.49
C PHE A 39 -27.38 8.93 3.88
N GLN A 40 -28.40 8.33 3.25
CA GLN A 40 -28.25 7.03 2.60
C GLN A 40 -27.22 7.06 1.47
N GLU A 41 -27.30 8.05 0.58
CA GLU A 41 -26.39 8.16 -0.58
C GLU A 41 -24.94 8.43 -0.20
N THR A 42 -24.70 9.11 0.93
CA THR A 42 -23.34 9.39 1.41
C THR A 42 -22.79 8.30 2.32
N PHE A 43 -23.65 7.59 3.04
CA PHE A 43 -23.25 6.51 3.95
C PHE A 43 -23.06 5.16 3.24
N PHE A 44 -23.92 4.82 2.27
CA PHE A 44 -23.87 3.53 1.59
C PHE A 44 -22.54 3.24 0.87
N PRO A 45 -21.92 4.20 0.15
CA PRO A 45 -20.59 4.02 -0.43
C PRO A 45 -19.51 3.67 0.61
N ILE A 46 -19.63 4.18 1.83
CA ILE A 46 -18.69 3.92 2.93
C ILE A 46 -18.87 2.49 3.44
N VAL A 47 -20.12 2.07 3.70
CA VAL A 47 -20.43 0.70 4.16
C VAL A 47 -20.01 -0.37 3.15
N LYS A 48 -20.11 -0.06 1.86
CA LYS A 48 -19.67 -0.95 0.78
C LYS A 48 -18.18 -0.90 0.49
N GLU A 49 -17.40 -0.15 1.26
CA GLU A 49 -15.96 0.03 1.07
C GLU A 49 -15.61 0.43 -0.38
N LEU A 50 -16.44 1.28 -0.99
CA LEU A 50 -16.19 1.74 -2.36
C LEU A 50 -14.90 2.56 -2.41
N SER A 51 -14.36 2.71 -3.61
CA SER A 51 -13.17 3.53 -3.81
C SER A 51 -13.40 4.96 -3.34
N ILE A 52 -12.34 5.63 -2.88
CA ILE A 52 -12.43 7.03 -2.45
C ILE A 52 -12.98 7.95 -3.54
N ASP A 53 -12.75 7.61 -4.81
CA ASP A 53 -13.26 8.37 -5.96
C ASP A 53 -14.78 8.24 -6.08
N GLU A 54 -15.36 7.08 -5.76
CA GLU A 54 -16.81 6.87 -5.75
C GLU A 54 -17.45 7.56 -4.54
N ILE A 55 -16.84 7.43 -3.36
CA ILE A 55 -17.31 8.13 -2.14
C ILE A 55 -17.29 9.65 -2.35
N PHE A 56 -16.23 10.17 -2.98
CA PHE A 56 -16.09 11.58 -3.34
C PHE A 56 -17.21 12.05 -4.25
N LYS A 57 -17.52 11.30 -5.32
CA LYS A 57 -18.59 11.65 -6.27
C LYS A 57 -19.94 11.75 -5.56
N SER A 58 -20.31 10.77 -4.74
CA SER A 58 -21.58 10.79 -4.01
C SER A 58 -21.68 12.02 -3.11
N HIS A 59 -20.64 12.33 -2.36
CA HIS A 59 -20.63 13.52 -1.48
C HIS A 59 -20.70 14.83 -2.27
N LEU A 60 -19.98 14.93 -3.39
CA LEU A 60 -19.96 16.14 -4.21
C LEU A 60 -21.33 16.40 -4.87
N ILE A 61 -21.97 15.34 -5.37
CA ILE A 61 -23.32 15.42 -5.96
C ILE A 61 -24.32 15.88 -4.89
N CYS A 62 -24.34 15.22 -3.73
CA CYS A 62 -25.24 15.59 -2.63
C CYS A 62 -24.99 17.01 -2.13
N ALA A 63 -23.73 17.43 -1.97
CA ALA A 63 -23.37 18.80 -1.57
C ALA A 63 -23.90 19.84 -2.55
N SER A 64 -23.76 19.57 -3.85
CA SER A 64 -24.21 20.47 -4.91
C SER A 64 -25.73 20.55 -4.97
N LEU A 65 -26.42 19.41 -4.87
CA LEU A 65 -27.88 19.34 -4.85
C LEU A 65 -28.45 20.11 -3.67
N VAL A 66 -27.97 19.83 -2.46
CA VAL A 66 -28.51 20.45 -1.24
C VAL A 66 -28.18 21.95 -1.17
N TYR A 67 -27.04 22.37 -1.69
CA TYR A 67 -26.72 23.80 -1.83
C TYR A 67 -27.69 24.52 -2.78
N GLN A 68 -27.94 23.97 -3.98
CA GLN A 68 -28.86 24.59 -4.94
C GLN A 68 -30.30 24.58 -4.42
N TRP A 69 -30.70 23.50 -3.74
CA TRP A 69 -32.00 23.41 -3.10
C TRP A 69 -32.16 24.48 -2.01
N GLY A 70 -31.20 24.60 -1.09
CA GLY A 70 -31.20 25.64 -0.05
C GLY A 70 -31.31 27.06 -0.62
N LYS A 71 -30.62 27.34 -1.74
CA LYS A 71 -30.76 28.62 -2.46
C LYS A 71 -32.17 28.86 -2.98
N SER A 72 -32.84 27.82 -3.49
CA SER A 72 -34.18 27.96 -4.06
C SER A 72 -35.27 28.24 -3.03
N ILE A 73 -35.10 27.78 -1.79
CA ILE A 73 -36.09 27.92 -0.71
C ILE A 73 -35.77 29.04 0.28
N THR A 74 -34.71 29.84 0.04
CA THR A 74 -34.23 30.86 1.00
C THR A 74 -35.30 31.90 1.32
N SER A 75 -36.12 32.29 0.34
CA SER A 75 -37.24 33.23 0.55
C SER A 75 -38.43 32.61 1.28
N ASP A 76 -38.57 31.28 1.22
CA ASP A 76 -39.75 30.56 1.65
C ASP A 76 -39.58 30.05 3.08
N ASN A 77 -38.39 29.56 3.42
CA ASN A 77 -38.01 29.15 4.76
C ASN A 77 -36.50 29.32 4.98
N GLU A 78 -36.11 30.46 5.56
CA GLU A 78 -34.71 30.81 5.84
C GLU A 78 -34.04 29.81 6.80
N HIS A 79 -34.77 29.30 7.79
CA HIS A 79 -34.24 28.32 8.75
C HIS A 79 -33.81 27.04 8.04
N ILE A 80 -34.67 26.48 7.18
CA ILE A 80 -34.36 25.25 6.46
C ILE A 80 -33.32 25.48 5.36
N ALA A 81 -33.32 26.66 4.73
CA ALA A 81 -32.24 27.05 3.83
C ALA A 81 -30.87 27.05 4.55
N SER A 82 -30.82 27.57 5.79
CA SER A 82 -29.61 27.57 6.61
C SER A 82 -29.13 26.15 6.93
N GLU A 83 -30.03 25.24 7.31
CA GLU A 83 -29.70 23.83 7.54
C GLU A 83 -29.18 23.14 6.26
N ALA A 84 -29.81 23.41 5.12
CA ALA A 84 -29.34 22.95 3.82
C ALA A 84 -27.92 23.44 3.49
N PHE A 85 -27.61 24.71 3.77
CA PHE A 85 -26.27 25.26 3.57
C PHE A 85 -25.23 24.67 4.52
N LYS A 86 -25.60 24.41 5.79
CA LYS A 86 -24.70 23.72 6.74
C LYS A 86 -24.40 22.30 6.27
N LEU A 87 -25.41 21.56 5.82
CA LEU A 87 -25.21 20.21 5.29
C LEU A 87 -24.35 20.23 4.02
N ALA A 88 -24.63 21.15 3.08
CA ALA A 88 -23.81 21.33 1.87
C ALA A 88 -22.33 21.56 2.23
N SER A 89 -22.09 22.50 3.14
CA SER A 89 -20.73 22.88 3.57
C SER A 89 -20.00 21.71 4.20
N SER A 90 -20.68 20.95 5.08
CA SER A 90 -20.13 19.73 5.69
C SER A 90 -19.74 18.68 4.65
N LEU A 91 -20.55 18.50 3.60
CA LEU A 91 -20.24 17.57 2.51
C LEU A 91 -19.09 18.07 1.62
N PHE A 92 -19.01 19.38 1.35
CA PHE A 92 -17.86 19.97 0.63
C PHE A 92 -16.56 19.84 1.42
N ASP A 93 -16.56 20.08 2.73
CA ASP A 93 -15.39 19.92 3.58
C ASP A 93 -14.87 18.48 3.56
N LYS A 94 -15.78 17.50 3.60
CA LYS A 94 -15.42 16.07 3.41
C LYS A 94 -14.79 15.83 2.05
N CYS A 95 -15.32 16.42 0.98
CA CYS A 95 -14.74 16.33 -0.37
C CYS A 95 -13.32 16.89 -0.43
N ILE A 96 -13.07 18.05 0.19
CA ILE A 96 -11.73 18.65 0.29
C ILE A 96 -10.78 17.69 1.03
N GLY A 97 -11.21 17.13 2.16
CA GLY A 97 -10.44 16.14 2.89
C GLY A 97 -10.07 14.90 2.05
N MET A 98 -11.01 14.39 1.25
CA MET A 98 -10.78 13.27 0.35
C MET A 98 -9.73 13.61 -0.73
N VAL A 99 -9.78 14.81 -1.31
CA VAL A 99 -8.79 15.27 -2.29
C VAL A 99 -7.39 15.33 -1.67
N TRP A 100 -7.26 15.91 -0.47
CA TRP A 100 -5.97 15.96 0.22
C TRP A 100 -5.41 14.58 0.55
N PHE A 101 -6.28 13.67 1.01
CA PHE A 101 -5.90 12.28 1.26
C PHE A 101 -5.42 11.59 -0.02
N LYS A 102 -6.13 11.76 -1.14
CA LYS A 102 -5.75 11.18 -2.43
C LYS A 102 -4.37 11.67 -2.89
N VAL A 103 -4.13 12.99 -2.81
CA VAL A 103 -2.82 13.59 -3.15
C VAL A 103 -1.70 13.01 -2.28
N TYR A 104 -1.95 12.86 -0.98
CA TYR A 104 -0.98 12.27 -0.05
C TYR A 104 -0.66 10.81 -0.40
N ILE A 105 -1.68 9.98 -0.63
CA ILE A 105 -1.52 8.57 -1.00
C ILE A 105 -0.80 8.43 -2.35
N ASP A 106 -1.14 9.24 -3.34
CA ASP A 106 -0.49 9.22 -4.64
C ASP A 106 1.00 9.57 -4.54
N LYS A 107 1.34 10.58 -3.72
CA LYS A 107 2.73 10.94 -3.43
C LYS A 107 3.49 9.78 -2.75
N LYS A 108 2.87 9.15 -1.75
CA LYS A 108 3.44 7.98 -1.05
C LYS A 108 3.65 6.80 -2.01
N ASN A 109 2.68 6.52 -2.86
CA ASN A 109 2.73 5.44 -3.85
C ASN A 109 3.80 5.69 -4.92
N LYS A 110 3.94 6.93 -5.39
CA LYS A 110 5.01 7.32 -6.32
C LYS A 110 6.39 7.09 -5.71
N LEU A 111 6.61 7.51 -4.46
CA LEU A 111 7.86 7.29 -3.74
C LEU A 111 8.15 5.79 -3.53
N SER A 112 7.12 5.01 -3.17
CA SER A 112 7.25 3.55 -3.04
C SER A 112 7.70 2.91 -4.35
N LYS A 113 7.04 3.24 -5.48
CA LYS A 113 7.42 2.75 -6.82
C LYS A 113 8.86 3.12 -7.18
N VAL A 114 9.31 4.33 -6.88
CA VAL A 114 10.69 4.76 -7.11
C VAL A 114 11.67 3.94 -6.27
N ARG A 115 11.38 3.72 -4.98
CA ARG A 115 12.22 2.91 -4.09
C ARG A 115 12.31 1.46 -4.54
N VAL A 116 11.19 0.85 -4.95
CA VAL A 116 11.18 -0.52 -5.47
C VAL A 116 12.02 -0.62 -6.75
N LYS A 117 11.86 0.31 -7.69
CA LYS A 117 12.68 0.34 -8.92
C LYS A 117 14.17 0.51 -8.62
N ALA A 118 14.52 1.42 -7.72
CA ALA A 118 15.91 1.64 -7.31
C ALA A 118 16.49 0.40 -6.60
N GLY A 119 15.71 -0.25 -5.73
CA GLY A 119 16.08 -1.50 -5.07
C GLY A 119 16.31 -2.63 -6.06
N LYS A 120 15.40 -2.81 -7.04
CA LYS A 120 15.56 -3.80 -8.11
C LYS A 120 16.81 -3.53 -8.94
N LYS A 121 17.00 -2.30 -9.43
CA LYS A 121 18.20 -1.93 -10.19
C LYS A 121 19.49 -2.21 -9.41
N GLY A 122 19.50 -1.89 -8.11
CA GLY A 122 20.65 -2.19 -7.26
C GLY A 122 20.88 -3.68 -7.04
N GLY A 123 19.81 -4.46 -6.90
CA GLY A 123 19.89 -5.92 -6.83
C GLY A 123 20.42 -6.54 -8.12
N ASP A 124 19.91 -6.09 -9.27
CA ASP A 124 20.33 -6.56 -10.59
C ASP A 124 21.81 -6.25 -10.84
N SER A 125 22.26 -5.03 -10.54
CA SER A 125 23.68 -4.67 -10.63
C SER A 125 24.56 -5.54 -9.73
N LYS A 126 24.13 -5.84 -8.50
CA LYS A 126 24.88 -6.72 -7.59
C LYS A 126 24.93 -8.16 -8.08
N ALA A 127 23.83 -8.67 -8.63
CA ALA A 127 23.77 -10.02 -9.19
C ALA A 127 24.71 -10.19 -10.38
N GLU A 128 24.82 -9.17 -11.23
CA GLU A 128 25.72 -9.22 -12.39
C GLU A 128 27.19 -9.31 -11.98
N VAL A 129 27.62 -8.52 -10.98
CA VAL A 129 28.99 -8.64 -10.46
C VAL A 129 29.22 -10.02 -9.84
N TYR A 130 28.25 -10.55 -9.09
CA TYR A 130 28.37 -11.90 -8.53
C TYR A 130 28.49 -12.98 -9.58
N LYS A 131 27.78 -12.89 -10.72
CA LYS A 131 27.95 -13.87 -11.82
C LYS A 131 29.38 -13.89 -12.34
N ILE A 132 30.03 -12.73 -12.48
CA ILE A 132 31.42 -12.65 -12.95
C ILE A 132 32.36 -13.34 -11.95
N ILE A 133 32.24 -13.02 -10.66
CA ILE A 133 33.05 -13.64 -9.60
C ILE A 133 32.79 -15.15 -9.53
N GLN A 134 31.53 -15.58 -9.59
CA GLN A 134 31.14 -16.99 -9.59
C GLN A 134 31.71 -17.73 -10.80
N GLY A 135 31.66 -17.12 -11.98
CA GLY A 135 32.25 -17.66 -13.21
C GLY A 135 33.76 -17.85 -13.06
N LYS A 136 34.47 -16.84 -12.57
CA LYS A 136 35.91 -16.94 -12.30
C LYS A 136 36.22 -18.01 -11.26
N PHE A 137 35.39 -18.14 -10.23
CA PHE A 137 35.58 -19.19 -9.23
C PHE A 137 35.44 -20.60 -9.83
N VAL A 138 34.47 -20.81 -10.73
CA VAL A 138 34.35 -22.08 -11.47
C VAL A 138 35.57 -22.35 -12.35
N GLU A 139 36.08 -21.33 -13.04
CA GLU A 139 37.32 -21.45 -13.82
C GLU A 139 38.50 -21.89 -12.95
N LEU A 140 38.69 -21.25 -11.79
CA LEU A 140 39.74 -21.60 -10.83
C LEU A 140 39.58 -23.03 -10.29
N ILE A 141 38.35 -23.48 -10.03
CA ILE A 141 38.07 -24.87 -9.63
C ILE A 141 38.61 -25.85 -10.67
N TYR A 142 38.33 -25.63 -11.96
CA TYR A 142 38.79 -26.57 -12.99
C TYR A 142 40.28 -26.44 -13.30
N GLN A 143 40.84 -25.24 -13.21
CA GLN A 143 42.25 -24.97 -13.51
C GLN A 143 43.20 -25.59 -12.48
N TYR A 144 42.83 -25.54 -11.19
CA TYR A 144 43.70 -25.96 -10.09
C TYR A 144 43.25 -27.29 -9.44
N ALA A 145 42.25 -27.97 -10.01
CA ALA A 145 41.85 -29.28 -9.51
C ALA A 145 43.01 -30.28 -9.56
N PRO A 146 43.41 -30.88 -8.43
CA PRO A 146 44.39 -31.96 -8.44
C PRO A 146 43.80 -33.20 -9.12
N GLU A 147 44.62 -34.05 -9.73
CA GLU A 147 44.16 -35.26 -10.46
C GLU A 147 43.26 -36.16 -9.61
N GLU A 148 43.61 -36.31 -8.33
CA GLU A 148 42.86 -37.10 -7.37
C GLU A 148 41.68 -36.34 -6.73
N GLY A 149 41.49 -35.07 -7.06
CA GLY A 149 40.49 -34.18 -6.47
C GLY A 149 40.76 -33.77 -5.03
N TRP A 150 40.08 -32.70 -4.58
CA TRP A 150 40.20 -32.18 -3.23
C TRP A 150 39.53 -33.07 -2.19
N LYS A 151 40.07 -33.08 -0.96
CA LYS A 151 39.50 -33.85 0.16
C LYS A 151 38.13 -33.34 0.63
N SER A 152 37.87 -32.04 0.50
CA SER A 152 36.61 -31.41 0.88
C SER A 152 36.41 -30.09 0.13
N ARG A 153 35.17 -29.58 0.10
CA ARG A 153 34.87 -28.25 -0.43
C ARG A 153 35.64 -27.14 0.31
N VAL A 154 35.84 -27.29 1.63
CA VAL A 154 36.60 -26.33 2.45
C VAL A 154 38.07 -26.30 2.03
N ALA A 155 38.68 -27.47 1.78
CA ALA A 155 40.06 -27.53 1.31
C ALA A 155 40.23 -26.83 -0.04
N ALA A 156 39.31 -27.08 -0.97
CA ALA A 156 39.29 -26.39 -2.27
C ALA A 156 39.14 -24.87 -2.10
N VAL A 157 38.18 -24.41 -1.29
CA VAL A 157 37.97 -22.97 -1.07
C VAL A 157 39.19 -22.29 -0.45
N ASN A 158 39.85 -22.91 0.53
CA ASN A 158 41.04 -22.33 1.16
C ASN A 158 42.22 -22.18 0.19
N GLU A 159 42.34 -23.07 -0.80
CA GLU A 159 43.38 -22.99 -1.83
C GLU A 159 43.05 -21.95 -2.91
N LEU A 160 41.77 -21.83 -3.27
CA LEU A 160 41.30 -20.98 -4.36
C LEU A 160 40.92 -19.56 -3.92
N ILE A 161 40.80 -19.29 -2.61
CA ILE A 161 40.34 -17.99 -2.12
C ILE A 161 41.31 -16.86 -2.45
N ASP A 162 42.62 -17.09 -2.33
CA ASP A 162 43.64 -16.10 -2.61
C ASP A 162 43.65 -15.69 -4.09
N PRO A 163 43.73 -16.60 -5.07
CA PRO A 163 43.66 -16.22 -6.48
C PRO A 163 42.30 -15.62 -6.88
N LEU A 164 41.20 -16.08 -6.27
CA LEU A 164 39.88 -15.46 -6.49
C LEU A 164 39.83 -14.03 -5.94
N TRP A 165 40.43 -13.80 -4.77
CA TRP A 165 40.45 -12.49 -4.15
C TRP A 165 41.35 -11.53 -4.91
N SER A 166 42.52 -11.96 -5.38
CA SER A 166 43.36 -11.19 -6.29
C SER A 166 42.58 -10.81 -7.55
N PHE A 167 41.81 -11.73 -8.14
CA PHE A 167 40.93 -11.37 -9.24
C PHE A 167 39.92 -10.29 -8.83
N VAL A 168 39.27 -10.40 -7.66
CA VAL A 168 38.29 -9.40 -7.19
C VAL A 168 38.94 -8.01 -6.93
N GLU A 169 40.20 -7.97 -6.51
CA GLU A 169 40.95 -6.73 -6.29
C GLU A 169 41.49 -6.13 -7.61
N GLU A 170 41.98 -6.96 -8.53
CA GLU A 170 42.56 -6.55 -9.82
C GLU A 170 41.51 -6.22 -10.87
N SER A 171 40.41 -6.98 -10.87
CA SER A 171 39.19 -6.58 -11.57
C SER A 171 38.56 -5.48 -10.74
N ASP A 172 39.15 -4.30 -10.87
CA ASP A 172 38.61 -3.01 -10.46
C ASP A 172 37.25 -2.89 -11.15
N PHE A 173 36.20 -3.53 -10.59
CA PHE A 173 34.88 -3.77 -11.18
C PHE A 173 34.22 -2.43 -11.46
N LEU A 174 34.65 -1.76 -12.54
CA LEU A 174 34.25 -0.48 -13.06
C LEU A 174 33.62 0.43 -11.99
N VAL A 175 34.43 0.81 -10.99
CA VAL A 175 34.21 1.97 -10.12
C VAL A 175 34.56 3.25 -10.90
N LYS A 176 34.26 3.29 -12.21
CA LYS A 176 34.31 4.52 -13.00
C LYS A 176 33.01 5.29 -12.73
N GLU A 177 33.12 6.19 -11.75
CA GLU A 177 32.35 7.42 -11.54
C GLU A 177 30.82 7.39 -11.33
N GLN A 178 30.11 6.26 -11.41
CA GLN A 178 28.66 6.25 -11.12
C GLN A 178 28.23 5.46 -9.87
N SER A 179 29.16 4.79 -9.18
CA SER A 179 28.79 3.70 -8.26
C SER A 179 29.60 3.64 -6.95
N LYS A 180 29.79 4.76 -6.25
CA LYS A 180 30.20 4.72 -4.82
C LYS A 180 29.22 3.93 -3.91
N LYS A 181 28.10 3.42 -4.45
CA LYS A 181 26.97 2.85 -3.69
C LYS A 181 26.83 1.33 -3.76
N TYR A 182 27.56 0.64 -4.64
CA TYR A 182 27.48 -0.82 -4.74
C TYR A 182 28.75 -1.46 -4.20
N ARG A 183 29.00 -1.26 -2.90
CA ARG A 183 30.00 -2.06 -2.19
C ARG A 183 29.59 -3.52 -2.34
N LEU A 184 30.47 -4.33 -2.94
CA LEU A 184 30.38 -5.77 -2.80
C LEU A 184 30.21 -6.08 -1.31
N ALA A 185 29.27 -6.99 -0.97
CA ALA A 185 29.06 -7.34 0.44
C ALA A 185 30.26 -8.09 1.04
N TYR A 186 31.23 -8.44 0.21
CA TYR A 186 32.50 -9.05 0.59
C TYR A 186 33.51 -7.93 0.82
N SER A 187 33.47 -7.34 2.01
CA SER A 187 34.51 -6.41 2.47
C SER A 187 35.77 -7.14 2.95
N ASP A 188 35.76 -8.48 2.92
CA ASP A 188 36.78 -9.36 3.48
C ASP A 188 36.67 -10.76 2.82
N LYS A 189 37.82 -11.42 2.63
CA LYS A 189 37.95 -12.83 2.24
C LYS A 189 37.09 -13.75 3.10
N ILE A 190 36.99 -13.51 4.40
CA ILE A 190 36.20 -14.34 5.32
C ILE A 190 34.72 -14.39 4.91
N ILE A 191 34.16 -13.24 4.52
CA ILE A 191 32.76 -13.15 4.10
C ILE A 191 32.56 -13.84 2.74
N LEU A 192 33.56 -13.76 1.86
CA LEU A 192 33.53 -14.45 0.57
C LEU A 192 33.57 -15.96 0.73
N ILE A 193 34.44 -16.48 1.62
CA ILE A 193 34.51 -17.90 1.98
C ILE A 193 33.14 -18.37 2.50
N ASP A 194 32.54 -17.64 3.46
CA ASP A 194 31.23 -17.97 4.01
C ASP A 194 30.16 -18.06 2.91
N ALA A 195 30.11 -17.07 2.01
CA ALA A 195 29.13 -17.10 0.95
C ALA A 195 29.36 -18.22 -0.07
N ILE A 196 30.63 -18.54 -0.38
CA ILE A 196 30.94 -19.66 -1.27
C ILE A 196 30.42 -20.96 -0.66
N LEU A 197 30.81 -21.25 0.59
CA LEU A 197 30.50 -22.53 1.24
C LEU A 197 29.01 -22.67 1.58
N ASN A 198 28.40 -21.62 2.13
CA ASN A 198 27.04 -21.71 2.69
C ASN A 198 25.95 -21.32 1.69
N ARG A 199 26.26 -20.54 0.66
CA ARG A 199 25.27 -20.06 -0.32
C ARG A 199 25.54 -20.54 -1.73
N TRP A 200 26.75 -20.36 -2.25
CA TRP A 200 27.01 -20.62 -3.66
C TRP A 200 27.13 -22.11 -3.95
N ALA A 201 27.85 -22.86 -3.11
CA ALA A 201 27.98 -24.32 -3.25
C ALA A 201 26.64 -25.06 -3.19
N THR A 202 25.59 -24.45 -2.62
CA THR A 202 24.26 -25.04 -2.51
C THR A 202 23.26 -24.49 -3.52
N LYS A 203 23.33 -23.19 -3.85
CA LYS A 203 22.31 -22.50 -4.66
C LYS A 203 22.77 -22.11 -6.06
N VAL A 204 24.07 -22.10 -6.33
CA VAL A 204 24.62 -21.77 -7.65
C VAL A 204 25.00 -23.07 -8.34
N GLU A 205 24.19 -23.45 -9.33
CA GLU A 205 24.28 -24.77 -9.97
C GLU A 205 25.66 -25.04 -10.59
N SER A 206 26.25 -24.06 -11.27
CA SER A 206 27.59 -24.20 -11.88
C SER A 206 28.67 -24.50 -10.85
N ILE A 207 28.65 -23.82 -9.70
CA ILE A 207 29.62 -24.04 -8.62
C ILE A 207 29.38 -25.39 -7.95
N ARG A 208 28.11 -25.77 -7.75
CA ARG A 208 27.75 -27.08 -7.19
C ARG A 208 28.29 -28.22 -8.06
N LEU A 209 28.05 -28.15 -9.38
CA LEU A 209 28.54 -29.14 -10.34
C LEU A 209 30.08 -29.17 -10.41
N ALA A 210 30.73 -28.01 -10.37
CA ALA A 210 32.18 -27.92 -10.36
C ALA A 210 32.78 -28.61 -9.13
N PHE A 211 32.22 -28.38 -7.94
CA PHE A 211 32.63 -29.10 -6.73
C PHE A 211 32.31 -30.59 -6.78
N ASP A 212 31.14 -30.99 -7.26
CA ASP A 212 30.75 -32.40 -7.31
C ASP A 212 31.62 -33.21 -8.28
N THR A 213 32.27 -32.54 -9.24
CA THR A 213 33.22 -33.12 -10.19
C THR A 213 34.64 -33.20 -9.62
N THR A 214 35.07 -32.21 -8.84
CA THR A 214 36.48 -32.03 -8.43
C THR A 214 36.78 -32.39 -6.98
N VAL A 215 35.76 -32.58 -6.14
CA VAL A 215 35.92 -33.00 -4.74
C VAL A 215 35.70 -34.51 -4.64
N ARG A 216 36.62 -35.19 -3.93
CA ARG A 216 36.55 -36.64 -3.70
C ARG A 216 35.23 -37.02 -3.05
N LYS A 217 34.49 -37.92 -3.71
CA LYS A 217 33.32 -38.56 -3.10
C LYS A 217 33.81 -39.54 -2.04
N LYS A 218 33.34 -39.38 -0.80
CA LYS A 218 33.54 -40.39 0.24
C LYS A 218 32.92 -41.69 -0.28
N ARG A 219 33.72 -42.74 -0.50
CA ARG A 219 33.19 -44.08 -0.83
C ARG A 219 32.21 -44.44 0.30
N LYS A 220 30.92 -44.58 -0.02
CA LYS A 220 29.98 -45.23 0.89
C LYS A 220 30.47 -46.68 0.99
N GLY A 221 31.04 -47.04 2.14
CA GLY A 221 31.28 -48.43 2.46
C GLY A 221 29.91 -49.12 2.47
N ASN A 222 29.71 -50.06 1.56
CA ASN A 222 28.72 -51.09 1.74
C ASN A 222 29.36 -52.08 2.74
N GLU A 223 28.94 -52.00 4.00
CA GLU A 223 29.01 -53.11 4.96
C GLU A 223 27.59 -53.60 5.19
#